data_AF-A0A843ENI8-F1
#
_entry.id   AF-A0A843ENI8-F1
#
_cell.length_a   1.000
_cell.length_b   1.000
_cell.length_c   1.000
_cell.angle_alpha   90.00
_cell.angle_beta   90.00
_cell.angle_gamma   90.00
#
_symmetry.space_group_name_H-M   'P 1'
#
loop_
_entity.id
_entity.type
_entity.pdbx_description
1 polymer ?
#
loop_
_entity_poly.entity_id
_entity_poly.type
_entity_poly.pdbx_seq_one_letter_code
_entity_poly.pdbx_strand_id
1 'polypeptide(L)'
;MAGMKREETDRFLFERKKIDLLTGTDRLAVLIFFISLVASLGAWASGMHFLDMGMMELPMFITMPLVAVGAYEMILSRRWIYLIVVIVLTVALFAARVDIGIIGVLALISVGIIGAVALVAVIQRAMFYRVVASVEYLNVNEHLTLWDRVVAFAFDISGDLDTRNLEINENVKRASLPWTEIWSSMKISFLIGVFIWIYLSMNPSWMQLESFSSVPVYLFAVMMYIPLIVLPFSIFMSLNVRIETRHRPFRIYDGIKATLMRMAIPVFAAFMYILVAVNKNGFQDVLGFIALSVVFNLFICVLACFVYYRQFESRVIDSIISRWNSFRPVPLL
;
A
#
# COMPACT_ATOMS: atom_id res chain seq x y z
N MET A 1 16.02 33.05 30.27
CA MET A 1 15.50 33.22 28.89
C MET A 1 15.41 31.93 28.08
N ALA A 2 16.14 30.84 28.41
CA ALA A 2 16.03 29.55 27.70
C ALA A 2 14.74 28.74 27.97
N GLY A 3 14.00 29.02 29.05
CA GLY A 3 12.75 28.31 29.38
C GLY A 3 11.54 28.68 28.53
N MET A 4 11.47 29.94 28.05
CA MET A 4 10.32 30.45 27.29
C MET A 4 10.22 29.86 25.87
N LYS A 5 11.36 29.58 25.22
CA LYS A 5 11.39 28.92 23.90
C LYS A 5 10.90 27.46 23.97
N ARG A 6 11.10 26.78 25.10
CA ARG A 6 10.76 25.36 25.27
C ARG A 6 9.25 25.16 25.36
N GLU A 7 8.56 26.01 26.12
CA GLU A 7 7.08 25.99 26.18
C GLU A 7 6.41 26.37 24.86
N GLU A 8 6.97 27.30 24.09
CA GLU A 8 6.45 27.61 22.75
C GLU A 8 6.67 26.46 21.77
N THR A 9 7.81 25.78 21.84
CA THR A 9 8.10 24.61 20.98
C THR A 9 7.21 23.43 21.34
N ASP A 10 7.02 23.18 22.64
CA ASP A 10 6.13 22.14 23.14
C ASP A 10 4.66 22.46 22.85
N ARG A 11 4.22 23.73 22.94
CA ARG A 11 2.88 24.16 22.50
C ARG A 11 2.70 24.03 20.99
N PHE A 12 3.69 24.38 20.18
CA PHE A 12 3.65 24.18 18.72
C PHE A 12 3.54 22.69 18.35
N LEU A 13 4.30 21.84 19.04
CA LEU A 13 4.22 20.38 18.92
C LEU A 13 2.86 19.83 19.41
N PHE A 14 2.27 20.43 20.45
CA PHE A 14 0.96 20.05 21.00
C PHE A 14 -0.21 20.51 20.12
N GLU A 15 -0.12 21.68 19.48
CA GLU A 15 -1.15 22.19 18.56
C GLU A 15 -1.11 21.44 17.21
N ARG A 16 0.07 21.05 16.70
CA ARG A 16 0.18 20.15 15.54
C ARG A 16 -0.42 18.76 15.79
N LYS A 17 -0.46 18.29 17.04
CA LYS A 17 -1.14 17.05 17.44
C LYS A 17 -2.67 17.08 17.24
N LYS A 18 -3.28 18.26 17.01
CA LYS A 18 -4.72 18.44 16.81
C LYS A 18 -5.15 18.73 15.37
N ILE A 19 -4.24 18.69 14.38
CA ILE A 19 -4.70 18.68 12.99
C ILE A 19 -5.26 17.30 12.72
N ASP A 20 -6.58 17.18 12.67
CA ASP A 20 -7.27 15.95 12.32
C ASP A 20 -6.96 15.58 10.87
N LEU A 21 -5.89 14.80 10.67
CA LEU A 21 -5.33 14.46 9.35
C LEU A 21 -6.29 13.62 8.50
N LEU A 22 -7.27 12.98 9.13
CA LEU A 22 -8.24 12.10 8.49
C LEU A 22 -9.59 12.80 8.35
N THR A 23 -10.21 12.68 7.19
CA THR A 23 -11.58 13.14 6.99
C THR A 23 -12.58 12.19 7.68
N GLY A 24 -13.81 12.63 7.92
CA GLY A 24 -14.85 11.76 8.50
C GLY A 24 -15.10 10.49 7.67
N THR A 25 -15.00 10.62 6.34
CA THR A 25 -15.08 9.48 5.40
C THR A 25 -13.91 8.52 5.55
N ASP A 26 -12.71 9.00 5.84
CA ASP A 26 -11.53 8.16 6.05
C ASP A 26 -11.64 7.32 7.32
N ARG A 27 -12.14 7.93 8.40
CA ARG A 27 -12.37 7.23 9.67
C ARG A 27 -13.39 6.12 9.50
N LEU A 28 -14.46 6.37 8.73
CA LEU A 28 -15.45 5.35 8.39
C LEU A 28 -14.86 4.22 7.55
N ALA A 29 -14.02 4.51 6.55
CA ALA A 29 -13.37 3.48 5.74
C ALA A 29 -12.46 2.58 6.60
N VAL A 30 -11.70 3.16 7.54
CA VAL A 30 -10.85 2.42 8.49
C VAL A 30 -11.70 1.58 9.45
N LEU A 31 -12.80 2.14 9.97
CA LEU A 31 -13.71 1.44 10.86
C LEU A 31 -14.39 0.25 10.14
N ILE A 32 -14.84 0.44 8.91
CA ILE A 32 -15.39 -0.62 8.07
C ILE A 32 -14.35 -1.72 7.84
N PHE A 33 -13.09 -1.34 7.55
CA PHE A 33 -12.00 -2.30 7.41
C PHE A 33 -11.81 -3.16 8.66
N PHE A 34 -11.71 -2.55 9.85
CA PHE A 34 -11.49 -3.30 11.08
C PHE A 34 -12.70 -4.16 11.49
N ILE A 35 -13.92 -3.64 11.37
CA ILE A 35 -15.14 -4.42 11.68
C ILE A 35 -15.26 -5.60 10.72
N SER A 36 -15.05 -5.38 9.43
CA SER A 36 -15.10 -6.47 8.44
C SER A 36 -13.96 -7.47 8.62
N LEU A 37 -12.78 -7.06 9.09
CA LEU A 37 -11.68 -7.96 9.41
C LEU A 37 -12.01 -8.86 10.60
N VAL A 38 -12.56 -8.29 11.67
CA VAL A 38 -12.99 -9.09 12.83
C VAL A 38 -14.11 -10.06 12.44
N ALA A 39 -15.08 -9.59 11.64
CA ALA A 39 -16.16 -10.43 11.15
C ALA A 39 -15.66 -11.55 10.22
N SER A 40 -14.71 -11.27 9.32
CA SER A 40 -14.18 -12.28 8.39
C SER A 40 -13.29 -13.31 9.09
N LEU A 41 -12.50 -12.89 10.07
CA LEU A 41 -11.73 -13.81 10.92
C LEU A 41 -12.64 -14.67 11.81
N GLY A 42 -13.72 -14.08 12.35
CA GLY A 42 -14.73 -14.82 13.10
C GLY A 42 -15.46 -15.84 12.24
N ALA A 43 -15.82 -15.47 11.01
CA ALA A 43 -16.44 -16.38 10.03
C ALA A 43 -15.50 -17.55 9.70
N TRP A 44 -14.22 -17.27 9.43
CA TRP A 44 -13.21 -18.32 9.21
C TRP A 44 -13.04 -19.25 10.41
N ALA A 45 -12.90 -18.69 11.63
CA ALA A 45 -12.76 -19.48 12.85
C ALA A 45 -13.98 -20.38 13.11
N SER A 46 -15.19 -19.87 12.84
CA SER A 46 -16.41 -20.67 12.93
C SER A 46 -16.45 -21.76 11.84
N GLY A 47 -16.03 -21.45 10.61
CA GLY A 47 -15.97 -22.40 9.51
C GLY A 47 -14.93 -23.51 9.75
N MET A 48 -13.84 -23.21 10.46
CA MET A 48 -12.87 -24.23 10.89
C MET A 48 -13.51 -25.24 11.86
N HIS A 49 -14.46 -24.82 12.68
CA HIS A 49 -15.12 -25.68 13.66
C HIS A 49 -16.36 -26.40 13.11
N PHE A 50 -17.08 -25.79 12.14
CA PHE A 50 -18.37 -26.30 11.66
C PHE A 50 -18.35 -26.83 10.22
N LEU A 51 -17.39 -26.42 9.40
CA LEU A 51 -17.35 -26.67 7.95
C LEU A 51 -16.01 -27.30 7.50
N ASP A 52 -15.18 -27.76 8.44
CA ASP A 52 -13.83 -28.32 8.21
C ASP A 52 -12.94 -27.42 7.30
N MET A 53 -13.10 -26.10 7.42
CA MET A 53 -12.29 -25.15 6.65
C MET A 53 -10.81 -25.21 7.07
N GLY A 54 -9.93 -25.33 6.09
CA GLY A 54 -8.49 -25.40 6.30
C GLY A 54 -7.82 -24.02 6.42
N MET A 55 -6.55 -24.03 6.83
CA MET A 55 -5.68 -22.83 6.84
C MET A 55 -5.49 -22.20 5.45
N MET A 56 -5.73 -22.95 4.37
CA MET A 56 -5.61 -22.45 3.00
C MET A 56 -6.65 -21.38 2.66
N GLU A 57 -7.80 -21.36 3.34
CA GLU A 57 -8.86 -20.41 3.04
C GLU A 57 -8.65 -19.05 3.72
N LEU A 58 -7.82 -19.01 4.76
CA LEU A 58 -7.54 -17.83 5.56
C LEU A 58 -7.15 -16.59 4.73
N PRO A 59 -6.30 -16.68 3.68
CA PRO A 59 -5.99 -15.53 2.81
C PRO A 59 -7.20 -14.87 2.15
N MET A 60 -8.21 -15.65 1.75
CA MET A 60 -9.44 -15.07 1.20
C MET A 60 -10.19 -14.31 2.30
N PHE A 61 -10.31 -14.86 3.51
CA PHE A 61 -11.00 -14.18 4.61
C PHE A 61 -10.26 -12.93 5.10
N ILE A 62 -8.93 -12.96 5.15
CA ILE A 62 -8.13 -11.78 5.52
C ILE A 62 -8.32 -10.66 4.50
N THR A 63 -8.54 -10.97 3.21
CA THR A 63 -8.68 -9.97 2.13
C THR A 63 -10.11 -9.47 1.90
N MET A 64 -11.14 -10.15 2.41
CA MET A 64 -12.55 -9.70 2.37
C MET A 64 -12.80 -8.26 2.86
N PRO A 65 -12.10 -7.75 3.89
CA PRO A 65 -12.21 -6.35 4.31
C PRO A 65 -11.92 -5.35 3.19
N LEU A 66 -11.04 -5.69 2.24
CA LEU A 66 -10.77 -4.84 1.09
C LEU A 66 -11.99 -4.75 0.16
N VAL A 67 -12.74 -5.85 0.01
CA VAL A 67 -14.00 -5.86 -0.75
C VAL A 67 -15.05 -4.98 -0.05
N ALA A 68 -15.16 -5.07 1.27
CA ALA A 68 -16.10 -4.26 2.05
C ALA A 68 -15.82 -2.75 1.91
N VAL A 69 -14.54 -2.35 2.03
CA VAL A 69 -14.13 -0.95 1.83
C VAL A 69 -14.35 -0.52 0.37
N GLY A 70 -14.05 -1.39 -0.60
CA GLY A 70 -14.29 -1.10 -2.02
C GLY A 70 -15.76 -0.88 -2.34
N ALA A 71 -16.64 -1.71 -1.77
CA ALA A 71 -18.09 -1.55 -1.91
C ALA A 71 -18.57 -0.23 -1.31
N TYR A 72 -18.10 0.12 -0.10
CA TYR A 72 -18.39 1.41 0.54
C TYR A 72 -17.96 2.60 -0.32
N GLU A 73 -16.77 2.56 -0.92
CA GLU A 73 -16.28 3.63 -1.79
C GLU A 73 -17.03 3.75 -3.12
N MET A 74 -17.46 2.62 -3.69
CA MET A 74 -18.32 2.63 -4.88
C MET A 74 -19.68 3.28 -4.59
N ILE A 75 -20.26 2.98 -3.43
CA ILE A 75 -21.51 3.58 -2.92
C ILE A 75 -21.33 5.10 -2.78
N LEU A 76 -20.27 5.53 -2.07
CA LEU A 76 -19.97 6.94 -1.83
C LEU A 76 -19.71 7.72 -3.12
N SER A 77 -19.00 7.11 -4.07
CA SER A 77 -18.67 7.70 -5.38
C SER A 77 -19.83 7.68 -6.38
N ARG A 78 -21.04 7.28 -5.95
CA ARG A 78 -22.25 7.12 -6.81
C ARG A 78 -22.06 6.14 -7.98
N ARG A 79 -21.22 5.12 -7.82
CA ARG A 79 -20.90 4.10 -8.83
C ARG A 79 -21.61 2.77 -8.59
N TRP A 80 -22.84 2.83 -8.08
CA TRP A 80 -23.68 1.69 -7.70
C TRP A 80 -23.92 0.72 -8.86
N ILE A 81 -23.98 1.22 -10.09
CA ILE A 81 -24.17 0.39 -11.30
C ILE A 81 -23.04 -0.64 -11.43
N TYR A 82 -21.78 -0.26 -11.21
CA TYR A 82 -20.65 -1.20 -11.29
C TYR A 82 -20.77 -2.30 -10.24
N LEU A 83 -21.19 -1.94 -9.02
CA LEU A 83 -21.40 -2.89 -7.93
C LEU A 83 -22.53 -3.88 -8.26
N ILE A 84 -23.65 -3.39 -8.82
CA ILE A 84 -24.77 -4.24 -9.26
C ILE A 84 -24.29 -5.21 -10.35
N VAL A 85 -23.51 -4.73 -11.34
CA VAL A 85 -22.98 -5.58 -12.41
C VAL A 85 -22.08 -6.68 -11.85
N VAL A 86 -21.20 -6.35 -10.89
CA VAL A 86 -20.34 -7.36 -10.23
C VAL A 86 -21.20 -8.39 -9.50
N ILE A 87 -22.20 -7.97 -8.72
CA ILE A 87 -23.10 -8.91 -8.01
C ILE A 87 -23.83 -9.83 -8.99
N VAL A 88 -24.41 -9.27 -10.06
CA VAL A 88 -25.12 -10.06 -11.08
C VAL A 88 -24.17 -11.07 -11.74
N LEU A 89 -22.94 -10.65 -12.06
CA LEU A 89 -21.92 -11.53 -12.62
C LEU A 89 -21.54 -12.65 -11.63
N THR A 90 -21.33 -12.33 -10.35
CA THR A 90 -21.03 -13.31 -9.30
C THR A 90 -22.15 -14.34 -9.17
N VAL A 91 -23.41 -13.91 -9.15
CA VAL A 91 -24.58 -14.80 -9.08
C VAL A 91 -24.69 -15.68 -10.32
N ALA A 92 -24.46 -15.11 -11.51
CA ALA A 92 -24.48 -15.86 -12.77
C ALA A 92 -23.38 -16.94 -12.83
N LEU A 93 -22.16 -16.60 -12.40
CA LEU A 93 -21.04 -17.56 -12.33
C LEU A 93 -21.30 -18.66 -11.30
N PHE A 94 -21.90 -18.31 -10.17
CA PHE A 94 -22.32 -19.29 -9.16
C PHE A 94 -23.40 -20.25 -9.71
N ALA A 95 -24.42 -19.71 -10.41
CA ALA A 95 -25.45 -20.52 -11.05
C ALA A 95 -24.87 -21.45 -12.14
N ALA A 96 -23.81 -21.00 -12.83
CA ALA A 96 -23.05 -21.80 -13.80
C ALA A 96 -22.09 -22.82 -13.16
N ARG A 97 -22.08 -22.95 -11.83
CA ARG A 97 -21.20 -23.86 -11.06
C ARG A 97 -19.71 -23.63 -11.29
N VAL A 98 -19.31 -22.38 -11.52
CA VAL A 98 -17.90 -22.00 -11.53
C VAL A 98 -17.32 -22.15 -10.13
N ASP A 99 -16.05 -22.53 -10.05
CA ASP A 99 -15.32 -22.69 -8.79
C ASP A 99 -15.42 -21.42 -7.91
N ILE A 100 -15.72 -21.61 -6.63
CA ILE A 100 -15.95 -20.52 -5.67
C ILE A 100 -14.67 -19.68 -5.48
N GLY A 101 -13.50 -20.30 -5.56
CA GLY A 101 -12.22 -19.60 -5.50
C GLY A 101 -12.03 -18.62 -6.65
N ILE A 102 -12.37 -19.04 -7.88
CA ILE A 102 -12.34 -18.15 -9.06
C ILE A 102 -13.31 -16.99 -8.89
N ILE A 103 -14.54 -17.27 -8.42
CA ILE A 103 -15.54 -16.22 -8.15
C ILE A 103 -15.01 -15.22 -7.10
N GLY A 104 -14.40 -15.71 -6.03
CA GLY A 104 -13.80 -14.90 -4.97
C GLY A 104 -12.67 -13.99 -5.48
N VAL A 105 -11.78 -14.53 -6.30
CA VAL A 105 -10.69 -13.74 -6.92
C VAL A 105 -11.24 -12.67 -7.86
N LEU A 106 -12.26 -12.97 -8.66
CA LEU A 106 -12.89 -11.97 -9.53
C LEU A 106 -13.55 -10.84 -8.72
N ALA A 107 -14.20 -11.17 -7.60
CA ALA A 107 -14.75 -10.17 -6.69
C ALA A 107 -13.65 -9.32 -6.04
N LEU A 108 -12.54 -9.92 -5.64
CA LEU A 108 -11.37 -9.23 -5.10
C LEU A 108 -10.74 -8.28 -6.13
N ILE A 109 -10.54 -8.71 -7.36
CA ILE A 109 -9.98 -7.86 -8.42
C ILE A 109 -10.91 -6.68 -8.73
N SER A 110 -12.20 -6.95 -8.89
CA SER A 110 -13.16 -5.94 -9.34
C SER A 110 -13.52 -4.91 -8.27
N VAL A 111 -13.71 -5.34 -7.02
CA VAL A 111 -14.13 -4.47 -5.91
C VAL A 111 -13.00 -4.26 -4.91
N GLY A 112 -12.27 -5.31 -4.55
CA GLY A 112 -11.19 -5.27 -3.57
C GLY A 112 -10.04 -4.34 -3.97
N ILE A 113 -9.70 -4.20 -5.26
CA ILE A 113 -8.64 -3.27 -5.71
C ILE A 113 -9.03 -1.83 -5.40
N ILE A 114 -10.30 -1.48 -5.60
CA ILE A 114 -10.80 -0.14 -5.27
C ILE A 114 -10.72 0.10 -3.77
N GLY A 115 -11.05 -0.90 -2.94
CA GLY A 115 -10.91 -0.80 -1.49
C GLY A 115 -9.46 -0.66 -1.03
N ALA A 116 -8.54 -1.44 -1.61
CA ALA A 116 -7.10 -1.34 -1.34
C ALA A 116 -6.57 0.07 -1.67
N VAL A 117 -6.93 0.61 -2.84
CA VAL A 117 -6.54 1.96 -3.26
C VAL A 117 -7.18 3.04 -2.39
N ALA A 118 -8.41 2.86 -1.93
CA ALA A 118 -9.04 3.80 -1.00
C ALA A 118 -8.31 3.85 0.35
N LEU A 119 -7.93 2.69 0.88
CA LEU A 119 -7.11 2.61 2.09
C LEU A 119 -5.73 3.23 1.88
N VAL A 120 -5.10 3.04 0.71
CA VAL A 120 -3.87 3.75 0.35
C VAL A 120 -4.06 5.26 0.48
N ALA A 121 -5.16 5.82 -0.05
CA ALA A 121 -5.44 7.25 0.05
C ALA A 121 -5.57 7.72 1.51
N VAL A 122 -6.18 6.91 2.38
CA VAL A 122 -6.25 7.16 3.82
C VAL A 122 -4.87 7.14 4.47
N ILE A 123 -4.06 6.10 4.17
CA ILE A 123 -2.70 5.96 4.69
C ILE A 123 -1.85 7.15 4.26
N GLN A 124 -1.94 7.59 3.00
CA GLN A 124 -1.22 8.76 2.50
C GLN A 124 -1.55 10.02 3.30
N ARG A 125 -2.83 10.32 3.51
CA ARG A 125 -3.25 11.49 4.32
C ARG A 125 -2.73 11.41 5.76
N ALA A 126 -2.77 10.23 6.37
CA ALA A 126 -2.28 10.01 7.73
C ALA A 126 -0.74 10.08 7.85
N MET A 127 -0.03 9.56 6.86
CA MET A 127 1.43 9.41 6.87
C MET A 127 2.14 10.69 6.42
N PHE A 128 1.62 11.40 5.41
CA PHE A 128 2.34 12.47 4.71
C PHE A 128 2.92 13.52 5.66
N TYR A 129 2.09 14.16 6.48
CA TYR A 129 2.55 15.21 7.40
C TYR A 129 3.46 14.69 8.50
N ARG A 130 3.28 13.44 8.94
CA ARG A 130 4.14 12.83 9.95
C ARG A 130 5.54 12.60 9.40
N VAL A 131 5.64 12.13 8.16
CA VAL A 131 6.92 11.96 7.47
C VAL A 131 7.56 13.31 7.22
N VAL A 132 6.83 14.26 6.63
CA VAL A 132 7.38 15.60 6.34
C VAL A 132 7.88 16.29 7.61
N ALA A 133 7.14 16.20 8.73
CA ALA A 133 7.59 16.69 10.02
C ALA A 133 8.90 16.02 10.43
N SER A 134 8.95 14.69 10.46
CA SER A 134 10.17 13.98 10.83
C SER A 134 11.37 14.39 9.98
N VAL A 135 11.20 14.47 8.66
CA VAL A 135 12.27 14.89 7.75
C VAL A 135 12.76 16.30 8.06
N GLU A 136 11.87 17.27 8.24
CA GLU A 136 12.22 18.67 8.53
C GLU A 136 13.03 18.81 9.83
N TYR A 137 12.74 17.99 10.85
CA TYR A 137 13.40 18.06 12.15
C TYR A 137 14.56 17.07 12.35
N LEU A 138 14.90 16.24 11.35
CA LEU A 138 16.01 15.29 11.43
C LEU A 138 17.34 15.95 11.87
N ASN A 139 17.62 17.14 11.36
CA ASN A 139 18.86 17.86 11.64
C ASN A 139 18.73 18.95 12.71
N VAL A 140 17.54 19.08 13.32
CA VAL A 140 17.27 20.09 14.35
C VAL A 140 17.17 19.48 15.74
N ASN A 141 16.69 18.23 15.83
CA ASN A 141 16.48 17.56 17.11
C ASN A 141 17.79 16.98 17.68
N GLU A 142 18.13 17.37 18.90
CA GLU A 142 19.28 16.85 19.66
C GLU A 142 19.14 15.35 20.00
N HIS A 143 17.90 14.87 20.11
CA HIS A 143 17.57 13.46 20.28
C HIS A 143 16.55 13.00 19.24
N LEU A 144 17.01 12.19 18.29
CA LEU A 144 16.16 11.56 17.28
C LEU A 144 15.26 10.51 17.91
N THR A 145 13.94 10.60 17.67
CA THR A 145 13.00 9.56 18.08
C THR A 145 13.21 8.29 17.23
N LEU A 146 12.71 7.14 17.71
CA LEU A 146 12.73 5.90 16.92
C LEU A 146 12.03 6.06 15.56
N TRP A 147 10.94 6.84 15.53
CA TRP A 147 10.22 7.15 14.30
C TRP A 147 11.07 7.96 13.32
N ASP A 148 11.79 8.99 13.81
CA ASP A 148 12.66 9.80 12.94
C ASP A 148 13.80 8.96 12.35
N ARG A 149 14.36 8.02 13.12
CA ARG A 149 15.38 7.07 12.61
C ARG A 149 14.82 6.15 11.52
N VAL A 150 13.59 5.64 11.70
CA VAL A 150 12.91 4.82 10.69
C VAL A 150 12.67 5.64 9.42
N VAL A 151 12.23 6.89 9.55
CA VAL A 151 12.03 7.79 8.41
C VAL A 151 13.35 8.08 7.70
N ALA A 152 14.41 8.44 8.43
CA ALA A 152 15.73 8.68 7.84
C ALA A 152 16.25 7.48 7.05
N PHE A 153 16.12 6.28 7.62
CA PHE A 153 16.53 5.04 6.96
C PHE A 153 15.65 4.69 5.75
N ALA A 154 14.33 4.73 5.92
CA ALA A 154 13.39 4.40 4.85
C ALA A 154 13.55 5.34 3.65
N PHE A 155 13.74 6.63 3.90
CA PHE A 155 13.89 7.67 2.87
C PHE A 155 15.35 7.97 2.49
N ASP A 156 16.33 7.22 3.01
CA ASP A 156 17.77 7.40 2.72
C ASP A 156 18.28 8.85 2.86
N ILE A 157 17.85 9.54 3.91
CA ILE A 157 18.24 10.93 4.14
C ILE A 157 19.55 10.93 4.91
N SER A 158 20.60 11.48 4.31
CA SER A 158 21.89 11.63 4.99
C SER A 158 21.82 12.73 6.05
N GLY A 159 22.55 12.55 7.16
CA GLY A 159 22.63 13.54 8.24
C GLY A 159 23.26 14.88 7.83
N ASP A 160 23.95 14.93 6.68
CA ASP A 160 24.61 16.14 6.18
C ASP A 160 23.68 17.03 5.32
N LEU A 161 22.47 16.55 4.98
CA LEU A 161 21.50 17.31 4.18
C LEU A 161 20.75 18.34 5.04
N ASP A 162 20.78 19.62 4.69
CA ASP A 162 19.95 20.62 5.37
C ASP A 162 18.46 20.42 5.04
N THR A 163 17.74 19.70 5.91
CA THR A 163 16.34 19.30 5.72
C THR A 163 15.32 20.43 5.98
N ARG A 164 15.77 21.62 6.40
CA ARG A 164 14.89 22.77 6.69
C ARG A 164 14.23 23.31 5.42
N ASN A 165 14.97 23.30 4.30
CA ASN A 165 14.51 23.78 2.99
C ASN A 165 13.69 22.72 2.24
N LEU A 166 12.70 22.12 2.92
CA LEU A 166 11.77 21.18 2.31
C LEU A 166 10.64 21.94 1.60
N GLU A 167 10.48 21.68 0.31
CA GLU A 167 9.45 22.26 -0.54
C GLU A 167 8.52 21.18 -1.11
N ILE A 168 7.28 21.57 -1.38
CA ILE A 168 6.33 20.79 -2.16
C ILE A 168 5.91 21.58 -3.39
N ASN A 169 5.51 20.88 -4.45
CA ASN A 169 4.84 21.52 -5.56
C ASN A 169 3.35 21.66 -5.24
N GLU A 170 2.87 22.88 -5.04
CA GLU A 170 1.45 23.19 -4.77
C GLU A 170 0.62 23.31 -6.06
N ASN A 171 1.26 23.49 -7.22
CA ASN A 171 0.59 23.71 -8.50
C ASN A 171 0.46 22.41 -9.30
N VAL A 172 -0.01 21.33 -8.65
CA VAL A 172 -0.20 20.04 -9.32
C VAL A 172 -1.57 20.01 -10.00
N LYS A 173 -1.69 20.67 -11.16
CA LYS A 173 -2.84 20.50 -12.07
C LYS A 173 -2.40 19.67 -13.27
N ARG A 174 -2.85 18.42 -13.33
CA ARG A 174 -2.47 17.48 -14.39
C ARG A 174 -3.63 17.28 -15.37
N ALA A 175 -3.39 17.58 -16.65
CA ALA A 175 -4.35 17.32 -17.73
C ALA A 175 -4.26 15.88 -18.27
N SER A 176 -3.18 15.16 -17.97
CA SER A 176 -2.90 13.81 -18.49
C SER A 176 -2.37 12.88 -17.39
N LEU A 177 -2.48 11.57 -17.64
CA LEU A 177 -2.00 10.53 -16.71
C LEU A 177 -0.46 10.59 -16.59
N PRO A 178 0.08 10.54 -15.36
CA PRO A 178 1.52 10.60 -15.11
C PRO A 178 2.19 9.24 -15.34
N TRP A 179 2.37 8.87 -16.61
CA TRP A 179 2.92 7.56 -17.00
C TRP A 179 4.27 7.23 -16.36
N THR A 180 5.14 8.21 -16.18
CA THR A 180 6.46 8.01 -15.54
C THR A 180 6.33 7.60 -14.07
N GLU A 181 5.37 8.17 -13.35
CA GLU A 181 5.09 7.87 -11.95
C GLU A 181 4.39 6.53 -11.80
N ILE A 182 3.41 6.26 -12.67
CA ILE A 182 2.76 4.96 -12.80
C ILE A 182 3.82 3.87 -13.00
N TRP A 183 4.72 4.03 -13.96
CA TRP A 183 5.77 3.04 -14.23
C TRP A 183 6.74 2.88 -13.06
N SER A 184 7.12 3.96 -12.38
CA SER A 184 8.02 3.85 -11.22
C SER A 184 7.35 3.11 -10.06
N SER A 185 6.11 3.46 -9.72
CA SER A 185 5.34 2.82 -8.65
C SER A 185 5.04 1.36 -8.98
N MET A 186 4.72 1.07 -10.24
CA MET A 186 4.45 -0.29 -10.72
C MET A 186 5.70 -1.17 -10.63
N LYS A 187 6.90 -0.68 -11.01
CA LYS A 187 8.15 -1.46 -10.91
C LYS A 187 8.46 -1.84 -9.47
N ILE A 188 8.32 -0.92 -8.53
CA ILE A 188 8.57 -1.17 -7.10
C ILE A 188 7.52 -2.14 -6.54
N SER A 189 6.24 -1.94 -6.88
CA SER A 189 5.14 -2.82 -6.47
C SER A 189 5.34 -4.24 -6.99
N PHE A 190 5.70 -4.38 -8.26
CA PHE A 190 5.98 -5.66 -8.88
C PHE A 190 7.15 -6.38 -8.19
N LEU A 191 8.25 -5.68 -7.93
CA LEU A 191 9.42 -6.25 -7.26
C LEU A 191 9.08 -6.78 -5.85
N ILE A 192 8.39 -5.97 -5.05
CA ILE A 192 7.94 -6.38 -3.69
C ILE A 192 6.91 -7.52 -3.78
N GLY A 193 6.04 -7.48 -4.78
CA GLY A 193 5.04 -8.51 -4.99
C GLY A 193 5.63 -9.85 -5.36
N VAL A 194 6.62 -9.87 -6.25
CA VAL A 194 7.38 -11.07 -6.60
C VAL A 194 8.07 -11.61 -5.36
N PHE A 195 8.65 -10.74 -4.52
CA PHE A 195 9.25 -11.16 -3.25
C PHE A 195 8.26 -11.85 -2.29
N ILE A 196 7.13 -11.21 -1.97
CA ILE A 196 6.13 -11.78 -1.06
C ILE A 196 5.59 -13.10 -1.60
N TRP A 197 5.35 -13.15 -2.91
CA TRP A 197 4.87 -14.35 -3.57
C TRP A 197 5.88 -15.50 -3.53
N ILE A 198 7.16 -15.23 -3.78
CA ILE A 198 8.24 -16.21 -3.64
C ILE A 198 8.22 -16.77 -2.21
N TYR A 199 8.18 -15.90 -1.20
CA TYR A 199 8.20 -16.33 0.19
C TYR A 199 7.01 -17.24 0.55
N LEU A 200 5.80 -16.87 0.11
CA LEU A 200 4.59 -17.64 0.40
C LEU A 200 4.50 -18.94 -0.39
N SER A 201 4.85 -18.92 -1.68
CA SER A 201 4.87 -20.13 -2.52
C SER A 201 5.93 -21.13 -2.09
N MET A 202 7.01 -20.66 -1.48
CA MET A 202 8.12 -21.50 -1.02
C MET A 202 7.97 -22.00 0.42
N ASN A 203 6.88 -21.68 1.11
CA ASN A 203 6.66 -22.17 2.47
C ASN A 203 6.30 -23.67 2.44
N PRO A 204 7.11 -24.57 3.05
CA PRO A 204 6.88 -26.02 3.00
C PRO A 204 5.53 -26.42 3.61
N SER A 205 4.98 -25.64 4.54
CA SER A 205 3.62 -25.86 5.06
C SER A 205 2.52 -25.72 4.00
N TRP A 206 2.81 -25.05 2.88
CA TRP A 206 1.91 -24.83 1.75
C TRP A 206 2.19 -25.80 0.59
N MET A 207 3.40 -26.37 0.52
CA MET A 207 3.78 -27.37 -0.49
C MET A 207 3.39 -28.81 -0.16
N GLN A 208 3.07 -29.12 1.10
CA GLN A 208 2.76 -30.49 1.56
C GLN A 208 1.33 -30.96 1.27
N LEU A 209 0.53 -30.18 0.54
CA LEU A 209 -0.91 -30.41 0.40
C LEU A 209 -1.27 -30.94 -1.00
N GLU A 210 -2.10 -31.97 -1.04
CA GLU A 210 -2.42 -32.82 -2.20
C GLU A 210 -3.17 -32.12 -3.37
N SER A 211 -3.47 -30.83 -3.27
CA SER A 211 -4.26 -30.07 -4.26
C SER A 211 -3.52 -28.82 -4.75
N PHE A 212 -2.72 -28.98 -5.81
CA PHE A 212 -2.03 -27.88 -6.49
C PHE A 212 -2.96 -26.91 -7.24
N SER A 213 -4.23 -27.27 -7.46
CA SER A 213 -5.19 -26.47 -8.24
C SER A 213 -5.71 -25.24 -7.51
N SER A 214 -5.79 -25.29 -6.17
CA SER A 214 -6.40 -24.25 -5.34
C SER A 214 -5.40 -23.28 -4.72
N VAL A 215 -4.14 -23.69 -4.54
CA VAL A 215 -3.03 -22.87 -4.00
C VAL A 215 -2.83 -21.52 -4.73
N PRO A 216 -2.89 -21.42 -6.07
CA PRO A 216 -2.70 -20.14 -6.76
C PRO A 216 -3.72 -19.07 -6.37
N VAL A 217 -4.99 -19.47 -6.25
CA VAL A 217 -6.13 -18.58 -5.95
C VAL A 217 -5.96 -17.89 -4.58
N TYR A 218 -5.46 -18.63 -3.59
CA TYR A 218 -5.24 -18.10 -2.24
C TYR A 218 -4.03 -17.17 -2.15
N LEU A 219 -2.94 -17.49 -2.87
CA LEU A 219 -1.76 -16.63 -2.94
C LEU A 219 -2.07 -15.29 -3.64
N PHE A 220 -2.93 -15.34 -4.66
CA PHE A 220 -3.44 -14.17 -5.36
C PHE A 220 -4.24 -13.22 -4.47
N ALA A 221 -4.96 -13.76 -3.49
CA ALA A 221 -5.65 -12.93 -2.50
C ALA A 221 -4.64 -12.08 -1.70
N VAL A 222 -3.54 -12.67 -1.21
CA VAL A 222 -2.54 -11.94 -0.41
C VAL A 222 -1.84 -10.85 -1.21
N MET A 223 -1.65 -11.03 -2.51
CA MET A 223 -1.06 -10.02 -3.40
C MET A 223 -1.83 -8.70 -3.41
N MET A 224 -3.12 -8.70 -3.05
CA MET A 224 -3.94 -7.49 -2.94
C MET A 224 -3.44 -6.50 -1.89
N TYR A 225 -2.58 -6.92 -0.97
CA TYR A 225 -1.94 -6.05 0.02
C TYR A 225 -0.70 -5.32 -0.49
N ILE A 226 -0.14 -5.72 -1.63
CA ILE A 226 1.07 -5.09 -2.19
C ILE A 226 0.84 -3.58 -2.47
N PRO A 227 -0.28 -3.16 -3.10
CA PRO A 227 -0.54 -1.74 -3.30
C PRO A 227 -0.61 -0.95 -1.99
N LEU A 228 -1.10 -1.55 -0.90
CA LEU A 228 -1.16 -0.92 0.43
C LEU A 228 0.21 -0.64 1.03
N ILE A 229 1.24 -1.38 0.63
CA ILE A 229 2.61 -1.18 1.10
C ILE A 229 3.32 -0.13 0.24
N VAL A 230 3.15 -0.18 -1.09
CA VAL A 230 3.98 0.61 -2.01
C VAL A 230 3.35 1.94 -2.41
N LEU A 231 2.06 1.95 -2.73
CA LEU A 231 1.40 3.16 -3.20
C LEU A 231 1.35 4.30 -2.16
N PRO A 232 1.39 4.08 -0.83
CA PRO A 232 1.46 5.21 0.09
C PRO A 232 2.64 6.16 -0.18
N PHE A 233 3.72 5.67 -0.77
CA PHE A 233 4.89 6.48 -1.08
C PHE A 233 4.77 7.29 -2.37
N SER A 234 3.81 6.95 -3.25
CA SER A 234 3.66 7.63 -4.54
C SER A 234 3.29 9.12 -4.39
N ILE A 235 2.64 9.50 -3.28
CA ILE A 235 2.26 10.90 -3.02
C ILE A 235 3.47 11.83 -2.93
N PHE A 236 4.61 11.35 -2.43
CA PHE A 236 5.85 12.13 -2.36
C PHE A 236 6.42 12.40 -3.77
N MET A 237 6.16 11.50 -4.71
CA MET A 237 6.48 11.69 -6.13
C MET A 237 5.50 12.69 -6.76
N SER A 238 4.19 12.50 -6.56
CA SER A 238 3.14 13.35 -7.15
C SER A 238 3.27 14.82 -6.74
N LEU A 239 3.56 15.08 -5.46
CA LEU A 239 3.80 16.43 -4.92
C LEU A 239 5.24 16.92 -5.10
N ASN A 240 6.12 16.11 -5.71
CA ASN A 240 7.54 16.39 -5.90
C ASN A 240 8.21 16.95 -4.63
N VAL A 241 8.02 16.24 -3.51
CA VAL A 241 8.58 16.69 -2.22
C VAL A 241 10.10 16.60 -2.29
N ARG A 242 10.75 17.75 -2.11
CA ARG A 242 12.19 17.90 -2.30
C ARG A 242 12.81 18.72 -1.18
N ILE A 243 14.04 18.38 -0.85
CA ILE A 243 14.92 19.18 -0.01
C ILE A 243 15.81 19.98 -0.97
N GLU A 244 15.67 21.30 -0.95
CA GLU A 244 16.52 22.18 -1.76
C GLU A 244 17.94 22.21 -1.18
N THR A 245 18.92 21.91 -2.03
CA THR A 245 20.34 21.98 -1.68
C THR A 245 21.06 22.85 -2.69
N ARG A 246 22.24 23.35 -2.34
CA ARG A 246 23.02 24.24 -3.22
C ARG A 246 23.42 23.62 -4.56
N HIS A 247 23.44 22.28 -4.69
CA HIS A 247 23.96 21.60 -5.87
C HIS A 247 22.88 20.82 -6.64
N ARG A 248 22.05 20.03 -5.94
CA ARG A 248 20.97 19.26 -6.56
C ARG A 248 19.85 19.02 -5.55
N PRO A 249 18.57 19.30 -5.90
CA PRO A 249 17.48 19.01 -4.98
C PRO A 249 17.39 17.51 -4.73
N PHE A 250 17.34 17.13 -3.45
CA PHE A 250 17.14 15.75 -3.04
C PHE A 250 15.63 15.47 -3.03
N ARG A 251 15.16 14.58 -3.89
CA ARG A 251 13.74 14.19 -3.92
C ARG A 251 13.51 13.06 -2.93
N ILE A 252 12.58 13.28 -2.01
CA ILE A 252 12.26 12.33 -0.93
C ILE A 252 11.88 10.95 -1.49
N TYR A 253 11.14 10.91 -2.60
CA TYR A 253 10.74 9.66 -3.26
C TYR A 253 11.92 8.85 -3.81
N ASP A 254 12.97 9.50 -4.31
CA ASP A 254 14.14 8.81 -4.87
C ASP A 254 14.90 8.04 -3.78
N GLY A 255 14.92 8.59 -2.55
CA GLY A 255 15.49 7.94 -1.38
C GLY A 255 14.77 6.65 -0.98
N ILE A 256 13.43 6.67 -0.88
CA ILE A 256 12.64 5.44 -0.65
C ILE A 256 12.91 4.40 -1.71
N LYS A 257 12.87 4.82 -2.98
CA LYS A 257 13.09 3.93 -4.11
C LYS A 257 14.46 3.25 -4.01
N ALA A 258 15.50 4.00 -3.65
CA ALA A 258 16.84 3.46 -3.47
C ALA A 258 16.94 2.48 -2.29
N THR A 259 16.28 2.76 -1.16
CA THR A 259 16.24 1.85 -0.01
C THR A 259 15.51 0.56 -0.32
N LEU A 260 14.33 0.64 -0.96
CA LEU A 260 13.57 -0.54 -1.37
C LEU A 260 14.35 -1.39 -2.38
N MET A 261 15.03 -0.78 -3.34
CA MET A 261 15.89 -1.52 -4.29
C MET A 261 17.09 -2.18 -3.59
N ARG A 262 17.74 -1.51 -2.63
CA ARG A 262 18.87 -2.08 -1.87
C ARG A 262 18.44 -3.28 -1.02
N MET A 263 17.25 -3.24 -0.42
CA MET A 263 16.71 -4.36 0.36
C MET A 263 16.27 -5.54 -0.52
N ALA A 264 15.85 -5.28 -1.75
CA ALA A 264 15.41 -6.33 -2.66
C ALA A 264 16.57 -7.21 -3.18
N ILE A 265 17.81 -6.70 -3.24
CA ILE A 265 18.97 -7.42 -3.80
C ILE A 265 19.37 -8.65 -2.95
N PRO A 266 19.62 -8.55 -1.63
CA PRO A 266 19.95 -9.71 -0.80
C PRO A 266 18.87 -10.78 -0.82
N VAL A 267 17.62 -10.33 -0.90
CA VAL A 267 16.43 -11.18 -0.95
C VAL A 267 16.34 -11.96 -2.27
N PHE A 268 16.64 -11.32 -3.39
CA PHE A 268 16.71 -11.99 -4.69
C PHE A 268 17.85 -13.03 -4.74
N ALA A 269 18.99 -12.74 -4.10
CA ALA A 269 20.09 -13.69 -3.96
C ALA A 269 19.70 -14.92 -3.13
N ALA A 270 18.98 -14.72 -2.01
CA ALA A 270 18.43 -15.81 -1.21
C ALA A 270 17.43 -16.66 -2.02
N PHE A 271 16.60 -16.03 -2.86
CA PHE A 271 15.69 -16.75 -3.75
C PHE A 271 16.41 -17.65 -4.76
N MET A 272 17.42 -17.13 -5.45
CA MET A 272 18.21 -17.93 -6.41
C MET A 272 18.85 -19.14 -5.74
N TYR A 273 19.32 -18.99 -4.51
CA TYR A 273 19.90 -20.09 -3.73
C TYR A 273 18.89 -21.19 -3.40
N ILE A 274 17.65 -20.82 -3.05
CA ILE A 274 16.62 -21.78 -2.66
C ILE A 274 15.97 -22.43 -3.90
N LEU A 275 15.85 -21.72 -5.03
CA LEU A 275 15.38 -22.32 -6.29
C LEU A 275 16.27 -23.50 -6.74
N VAL A 276 17.58 -23.40 -6.55
CA VAL A 276 18.52 -24.50 -6.83
C VAL A 276 18.27 -25.70 -5.90
N ALA A 277 17.74 -25.47 -4.70
CA ALA A 277 17.45 -26.52 -3.74
C ALA A 277 16.12 -27.26 -4.00
N VAL A 278 15.17 -26.66 -4.74
CA VAL A 278 13.87 -27.26 -5.07
C VAL A 278 13.95 -28.01 -6.40
N ASN A 279 14.65 -29.15 -6.40
CA ASN A 279 14.73 -30.06 -7.55
C ASN A 279 13.96 -31.38 -7.28
N LYS A 280 12.74 -31.28 -6.72
CA LYS A 280 11.92 -32.45 -6.36
C LYS A 280 10.56 -32.56 -7.06
N ASN A 281 10.06 -31.47 -7.67
CA ASN A 281 8.79 -31.46 -8.38
C ASN A 281 9.05 -31.12 -9.86
N GLY A 282 8.28 -31.72 -10.78
CA GLY A 282 8.49 -31.60 -12.22
C GLY A 282 8.69 -30.15 -12.68
N PHE A 283 9.79 -29.92 -13.41
CA PHE A 283 10.26 -28.59 -13.82
C PHE A 283 9.20 -27.76 -14.58
N GLN A 284 8.31 -28.41 -15.34
CA GLN A 284 7.30 -27.74 -16.16
C GLN A 284 6.16 -27.13 -15.34
N ASP A 285 5.62 -27.84 -14.35
CA ASP A 285 4.50 -27.38 -13.54
C ASP A 285 4.90 -26.21 -12.65
N VAL A 286 6.11 -26.27 -12.10
CA VAL A 286 6.69 -25.19 -11.29
C VAL A 286 6.88 -23.94 -12.13
N LEU A 287 7.38 -24.07 -13.37
CA LEU A 287 7.64 -22.94 -14.26
C LEU A 287 6.33 -22.30 -14.76
N GLY A 288 5.30 -23.10 -15.05
CA GLY A 288 3.96 -22.61 -15.38
C GLY A 288 3.32 -21.83 -14.23
N PHE A 289 3.46 -22.31 -12.99
CA PHE A 289 2.97 -21.63 -11.79
C PHE A 289 3.70 -20.30 -11.51
N ILE A 290 5.03 -20.28 -11.68
CA ILE A 290 5.83 -19.04 -11.60
C ILE A 290 5.33 -18.03 -12.63
N ALA A 291 5.16 -18.45 -13.89
CA ALA A 291 4.73 -17.58 -14.97
C ALA A 291 3.34 -16.98 -14.71
N LEU A 292 2.36 -17.80 -14.32
CA LEU A 292 0.99 -17.35 -14.02
C LEU A 292 0.98 -16.32 -12.88
N SER A 293 1.77 -16.57 -11.83
CA SER A 293 1.82 -15.70 -10.65
C SER A 293 2.49 -14.37 -10.93
N VAL A 294 3.55 -14.36 -11.75
CA VAL A 294 4.18 -13.13 -12.23
C VAL A 294 3.20 -12.29 -13.04
N VAL A 295 2.46 -12.91 -13.97
CA VAL A 295 1.45 -12.22 -14.79
C VAL A 295 0.35 -11.64 -13.90
N PHE A 296 -0.14 -12.41 -12.93
CA PHE A 296 -1.19 -11.97 -12.04
C PHE A 296 -0.76 -10.81 -11.12
N ASN A 297 0.44 -10.90 -10.54
CA ASN A 297 1.01 -9.82 -9.75
C ASN A 297 1.19 -8.54 -10.58
N LEU A 298 1.71 -8.66 -11.80
CA LEU A 298 1.82 -7.54 -12.73
C LEU A 298 0.45 -6.92 -13.01
N PHE A 299 -0.56 -7.75 -13.25
CA PHE A 299 -1.93 -7.31 -13.52
C PHE A 299 -2.53 -6.53 -12.33
N ILE A 300 -2.42 -7.04 -11.10
CA ILE A 300 -2.87 -6.32 -9.89
C ILE A 300 -2.14 -4.99 -9.75
N CYS A 301 -0.81 -4.99 -9.88
CA CYS A 301 0.00 -3.78 -9.72
C CYS A 301 -0.39 -2.70 -10.73
N VAL A 302 -0.55 -3.08 -12.01
CA VAL A 302 -0.98 -2.17 -13.07
C VAL A 302 -2.37 -1.62 -12.77
N LEU A 303 -3.33 -2.50 -12.44
CA LEU A 303 -4.71 -2.10 -12.18
C LEU A 303 -4.81 -1.18 -10.96
N ALA A 304 -4.13 -1.50 -9.86
CA ALA A 304 -4.13 -0.69 -8.66
C ALA A 304 -3.50 0.69 -8.89
N CYS A 305 -2.35 0.76 -9.59
CA CYS A 305 -1.76 2.03 -9.99
C CYS A 305 -2.72 2.84 -10.85
N PHE A 306 -3.31 2.22 -11.87
CA PHE A 306 -4.24 2.90 -12.78
C PHE A 306 -5.46 3.45 -12.05
N VAL A 307 -6.08 2.67 -11.16
CA VAL A 307 -7.22 3.09 -10.34
C VAL A 307 -6.82 4.24 -9.42
N TYR A 308 -5.65 4.17 -8.77
CA TYR A 308 -5.13 5.23 -7.91
C TYR A 308 -4.96 6.56 -8.64
N TYR A 309 -4.13 6.59 -9.68
CA TYR A 309 -3.81 7.81 -10.43
C TYR A 309 -5.04 8.39 -11.14
N ARG A 310 -6.00 7.56 -11.54
CA ARG A 310 -7.21 8.03 -12.22
C ARG A 310 -8.29 8.55 -11.27
N GLN A 311 -8.43 7.98 -10.06
CA GLN A 311 -9.64 8.18 -9.24
C GLN A 311 -9.38 8.74 -7.85
N PHE A 312 -8.16 8.63 -7.32
CA PHE A 312 -7.84 8.99 -5.93
C PHE A 312 -6.75 10.06 -5.81
N GLU A 313 -5.77 10.08 -6.72
CA GLU A 313 -4.62 11.01 -6.64
C GLU A 313 -5.06 12.47 -6.45
N SER A 314 -5.97 12.99 -7.29
CA SER A 314 -6.41 14.40 -7.19
C SER A 314 -7.01 14.73 -5.82
N ARG A 315 -7.91 13.87 -5.31
CA ARG A 315 -8.54 14.03 -3.99
C ARG A 315 -7.51 14.03 -2.86
N VAL A 316 -6.48 13.19 -2.93
CA VAL A 316 -5.40 13.14 -1.94
C VAL A 316 -4.57 14.42 -2.00
N ILE A 317 -4.15 14.81 -3.20
CA ILE A 317 -3.35 16.02 -3.44
C ILE A 317 -4.07 17.26 -2.94
N ASP A 318 -5.33 17.46 -3.31
CA ASP A 318 -6.12 18.63 -2.90
C ASP A 318 -6.29 18.67 -1.37
N SER A 319 -6.48 17.51 -0.74
CA SER A 319 -6.57 17.41 0.72
C SER A 319 -5.25 17.75 1.43
N ILE A 320 -4.10 17.47 0.82
CA ILE A 320 -2.79 17.77 1.38
C ILE A 320 -2.43 19.25 1.14
N ILE A 321 -2.69 19.77 -0.07
CA ILE A 321 -2.37 21.16 -0.39
C ILE A 321 -3.25 22.11 0.44
N SER A 322 -4.55 21.84 0.57
CA SER A 322 -5.47 22.69 1.35
C SER A 322 -5.09 22.88 2.82
N ARG A 323 -4.32 21.94 3.39
CA ARG A 323 -3.87 21.98 4.79
C ARG A 323 -2.38 22.31 4.94
N TRP A 324 -1.66 22.47 3.83
CA TRP A 324 -0.22 22.74 3.84
C TRP A 324 0.11 24.05 4.55
N ASN A 325 -0.60 25.13 4.22
CA ASN A 325 -0.40 26.45 4.83
C ASN A 325 -0.69 26.48 6.34
N SER A 326 -1.65 25.66 6.80
CA SER A 326 -1.91 25.50 8.24
C SER A 326 -0.82 24.69 8.95
N PHE A 327 -0.15 23.80 8.22
CA PHE A 327 0.94 22.98 8.76
C PHE A 327 2.27 23.75 8.81
N ARG A 328 2.61 24.56 7.80
CA ARG A 328 3.77 25.46 7.77
C ARG A 328 3.34 26.93 7.61
N PRO A 329 3.01 27.63 8.71
CA PRO A 329 2.68 29.06 8.62
C PRO A 329 3.89 29.94 8.30
N VAL A 330 5.13 29.51 8.61
CA VAL A 330 6.38 30.22 8.28
C VAL A 330 7.49 29.19 8.01
N PRO A 331 8.32 29.33 6.96
CA PRO A 331 9.51 28.50 6.78
C PRO A 331 10.49 28.70 7.94
N LEU A 332 11.05 27.60 8.47
CA LEU A 332 12.08 27.60 9.50
C LEU A 332 13.42 28.08 8.90
N LEU A 333 13.54 29.39 8.65
CA LEU A 333 14.79 30.05 8.23
C LEU A 333 15.67 30.41 9.43
#